data_AF-A0A6J6ZKQ0-F1
#
_entry.id   AF-A0A6J6ZKQ0-F1
#
_cell.length_a   1.000
_cell.length_b   1.000
_cell.length_c   1.000
_cell.angle_alpha   90.00
_cell.angle_beta   90.00
_cell.angle_gamma   90.00
#
_symmetry.space_group_name_H-M   'P 1'
#
loop_
_entity.id
_entity.type
_entity.pdbx_description
1 polymer ?
#
loop_
_entity_poly.entity_id
_entity_poly.type
_entity_poly.pdbx_seq_one_letter_code
_entity_poly.pdbx_strand_id
1 'polypeptide(L)'
;MHTVLHDLFESMPSDRTPQTAIDLLPSRWRAQVEAKPELSEMVTNEKEWLDRASALLTTYFTLEQPSSFEATHREMHLENDFEENVYLHGYVDRLDIAPTGEVRIVDYKTGRAPKSGWEDKALFQLRVYALLYWKSSGVLPRLLQLIYLGDGKLIKSNPTMSDIESAEKSLHRTAKDIFISIEKDYWPPKPSKLCDWCFFKPICPAHLR
;
A
#
# COMPACT_ATOMS: atom_id res chain seq x y z
N MET A 1 -9.81 -3.58 6.12
CA MET A 1 -9.84 -3.71 4.64
C MET A 1 -8.80 -4.71 4.17
N HIS A 2 -7.49 -4.42 4.29
CA HIS A 2 -6.40 -5.32 3.91
C HIS A 2 -6.57 -6.76 4.41
N THR A 3 -6.78 -6.95 5.72
CA THR A 3 -7.03 -8.29 6.31
C THR A 3 -8.21 -9.01 5.66
N VAL A 4 -9.33 -8.32 5.41
CA VAL A 4 -10.52 -8.94 4.80
C VAL A 4 -10.25 -9.36 3.35
N LEU A 5 -9.54 -8.54 2.58
CA LEU A 5 -9.17 -8.91 1.21
C LEU A 5 -8.16 -10.05 1.18
N HIS A 6 -7.19 -10.06 2.11
CA HIS A 6 -6.27 -11.19 2.29
C HIS A 6 -7.03 -12.50 2.52
N ASP A 7 -7.95 -12.50 3.49
CA ASP A 7 -8.75 -13.66 3.89
C ASP A 7 -9.73 -14.08 2.80
N LEU A 8 -10.30 -13.14 2.05
CA LEU A 8 -11.18 -13.45 0.93
C LEU A 8 -10.46 -14.36 -0.08
N PHE A 9 -9.17 -14.11 -0.33
CA PHE A 9 -8.38 -14.94 -1.24
C PHE A 9 -7.90 -16.27 -0.63
N GLU A 10 -8.05 -16.50 0.68
CA GLU A 10 -7.89 -17.84 1.28
C GLU A 10 -9.06 -18.77 0.92
N SER A 11 -10.23 -18.19 0.60
CA SER A 11 -11.40 -18.94 0.17
C SER A 11 -11.26 -19.45 -1.27
N MET A 12 -11.98 -20.53 -1.59
CA MET A 12 -12.11 -21.04 -2.95
C MET A 12 -12.65 -19.94 -3.89
N PRO A 13 -12.23 -19.89 -5.17
CA PRO A 13 -12.68 -18.86 -6.11
C PRO A 13 -14.21 -18.69 -6.19
N SER A 14 -14.97 -19.79 -6.13
CA SER A 14 -16.45 -19.77 -6.12
C SER A 14 -17.05 -19.01 -4.94
N ASP A 15 -16.32 -18.97 -3.82
CA ASP A 15 -16.79 -18.42 -2.56
C ASP A 15 -16.32 -16.97 -2.37
N ARG A 16 -15.52 -16.44 -3.30
CA ARG A 16 -15.03 -15.04 -3.29
C ARG A 16 -16.13 -14.09 -3.75
N THR A 17 -17.18 -13.98 -2.95
CA THR A 17 -18.37 -13.17 -3.23
C THR A 17 -18.40 -11.89 -2.38
N PRO A 18 -19.17 -10.86 -2.79
CA PRO A 18 -19.37 -9.67 -1.96
C PRO A 18 -19.88 -10.00 -0.56
N GLN A 19 -20.82 -10.96 -0.45
CA GLN A 19 -21.39 -11.37 0.82
C GLN A 19 -20.33 -12.00 1.72
N THR A 20 -19.54 -12.94 1.20
CA THR A 20 -18.44 -13.57 1.95
C THR A 20 -17.48 -12.53 2.51
N ALA A 21 -17.10 -11.53 1.72
CA ALA A 21 -16.20 -10.47 2.16
C ALA A 21 -16.80 -9.61 3.28
N ILE A 22 -18.09 -9.27 3.18
CA ILE A 22 -18.81 -8.49 4.19
C ILE A 22 -18.96 -9.30 5.49
N ASP A 23 -19.26 -10.59 5.40
CA ASP A 23 -19.42 -11.48 6.55
C ASP A 23 -18.14 -11.65 7.38
N LEU A 24 -16.97 -11.43 6.77
CA LEU A 24 -15.68 -11.42 7.47
C LEU A 24 -15.53 -10.20 8.40
N LEU A 25 -16.16 -9.06 8.08
CA LEU A 25 -15.91 -7.78 8.77
C LEU A 25 -16.11 -7.83 10.29
N PRO A 26 -17.23 -8.33 10.84
CA PRO A 26 -17.46 -8.29 12.29
C PRO A 26 -16.42 -9.12 13.05
N SER A 27 -16.08 -10.29 12.52
CA SER A 27 -15.11 -11.20 13.14
C SER A 27 -13.70 -10.60 13.15
N ARG A 28 -13.29 -9.96 12.03
CA ARG A 28 -11.97 -9.33 11.90
C ARG A 28 -11.86 -8.04 12.69
N TRP A 29 -12.95 -7.26 12.77
CA TRP A 29 -13.00 -6.09 13.64
C TRP A 29 -12.81 -6.49 15.11
N ARG A 30 -13.56 -7.47 15.60
CA ARG A 30 -13.44 -7.97 16.97
C ARG A 30 -12.02 -8.44 17.30
N ALA A 31 -11.39 -9.21 16.39
CA ALA A 31 -10.01 -9.66 16.57
C ALA A 31 -9.00 -8.50 16.62
N GLN A 32 -9.20 -7.43 15.83
CA GLN A 32 -8.34 -6.25 15.88
C GLN A 32 -8.50 -5.47 17.19
N VAL A 33 -9.73 -5.30 17.68
CA VAL A 33 -9.99 -4.66 18.98
C VAL A 33 -9.44 -5.49 20.13
N GLU A 34 -9.55 -6.81 20.09
CA GLU A 34 -8.96 -7.69 21.10
C GLU A 34 -7.43 -7.57 21.15
N ALA A 35 -6.77 -7.49 19.99
CA ALA A 35 -5.33 -7.28 19.90
C ALA A 35 -4.89 -5.86 20.29
N LYS A 36 -5.74 -4.85 20.07
CA LYS A 36 -5.47 -3.43 20.34
C LYS A 36 -6.74 -2.73 20.86
N PRO A 37 -7.01 -2.83 22.18
CA PRO A 37 -8.24 -2.28 22.77
C PRO A 37 -8.45 -0.78 22.50
N GLU A 38 -7.37 0.00 22.35
CA GLU A 38 -7.41 1.44 22.03
C GLU A 38 -8.13 1.75 20.71
N LEU A 39 -8.25 0.79 19.79
CA LEU A 39 -9.01 0.97 18.54
C LEU A 39 -10.50 1.20 18.79
N SER A 40 -11.04 0.64 19.87
CA SER A 40 -12.46 0.83 20.22
C SER A 40 -12.78 2.29 20.58
N GLU A 41 -11.82 3.01 21.16
CA GLU A 41 -11.97 4.43 21.50
C GLU A 41 -11.96 5.34 20.27
N MET A 42 -11.31 4.89 19.19
CA MET A 42 -11.26 5.62 17.91
C MET A 42 -12.54 5.47 17.08
N VAL A 43 -13.37 4.47 17.37
CA VAL A 43 -14.60 4.16 16.62
C VAL A 43 -15.81 4.50 17.49
N THR A 44 -16.38 5.68 17.27
CA THR A 44 -17.53 6.18 18.03
C THR A 44 -18.84 5.46 17.71
N ASN A 45 -18.94 4.83 16.54
CA ASN A 45 -20.08 4.05 16.10
C ASN A 45 -19.63 2.85 15.27
N GLU A 46 -19.66 1.66 15.88
CA GLU A 46 -19.22 0.42 15.24
C GLU A 46 -20.04 0.08 13.98
N LYS A 47 -21.36 0.28 14.03
CA LYS A 47 -22.22 0.00 12.88
C LYS A 47 -21.83 0.85 11.68
N GLU A 48 -21.68 2.17 11.88
CA GLU A 48 -21.28 3.09 10.81
C GLU A 48 -19.89 2.73 10.26
N TRP A 49 -18.97 2.33 11.13
CA TRP A 49 -17.63 1.89 10.74
C TRP A 49 -17.66 0.65 9.84
N LEU A 50 -18.45 -0.36 10.22
CA LEU A 50 -18.64 -1.58 9.42
C LEU A 50 -19.39 -1.31 8.12
N ASP A 51 -20.39 -0.41 8.12
CA ASP A 51 -21.11 0.02 6.92
C ASP A 51 -20.15 0.69 5.92
N ARG A 52 -19.25 1.55 6.41
CA ARG A 52 -18.20 2.18 5.58
C ARG A 52 -17.23 1.15 5.00
N ALA A 53 -16.79 0.18 5.79
CA ALA A 53 -15.93 -0.90 5.30
C ALA A 53 -16.65 -1.76 4.25
N SER A 54 -17.95 -2.06 4.47
CA SER A 54 -18.80 -2.77 3.52
C SER A 54 -18.91 -2.02 2.18
N ALA A 55 -19.06 -0.70 2.22
CA ALA A 55 -19.08 0.12 1.00
C ALA A 55 -17.77 0.06 0.19
N LEU A 56 -16.61 0.01 0.88
CA LEU A 56 -15.31 -0.17 0.22
C LEU A 56 -15.17 -1.56 -0.41
N LEU A 57 -15.67 -2.61 0.26
CA LEU A 57 -15.71 -3.97 -0.31
C LEU A 57 -16.63 -4.04 -1.52
N THR A 58 -17.84 -3.49 -1.45
CA THR A 58 -18.74 -3.39 -2.61
C THR A 58 -18.05 -2.68 -3.77
N THR A 59 -17.32 -1.60 -3.50
CA THR A 59 -16.55 -0.89 -4.52
C THR A 59 -15.49 -1.80 -5.15
N TYR A 60 -14.72 -2.55 -4.35
CA TYR A 60 -13.74 -3.53 -4.85
C TYR A 60 -14.35 -4.50 -5.87
N PHE A 61 -15.53 -5.05 -5.59
CA PHE A 61 -16.24 -5.98 -6.48
C PHE A 61 -16.79 -5.34 -7.77
N THR A 62 -16.81 -4.01 -7.87
CA THR A 62 -17.08 -3.34 -9.16
C THR A 62 -15.82 -3.21 -10.03
N LEU A 63 -14.64 -3.32 -9.42
CA LEU A 63 -13.34 -3.14 -10.08
C LEU A 63 -12.70 -4.46 -10.49
N GLU A 64 -12.90 -5.52 -9.70
CA GLU A 64 -12.32 -6.83 -9.95
C GLU A 64 -13.33 -7.97 -9.71
N GLN A 65 -13.10 -9.09 -10.40
CA GLN A 65 -13.84 -10.33 -10.22
C GLN A 65 -12.91 -11.37 -9.57
N PRO A 66 -12.77 -11.39 -8.23
CA PRO A 66 -11.78 -12.22 -7.53
C PRO A 66 -11.97 -13.73 -7.70
N SER A 67 -13.15 -14.17 -8.17
CA SER A 67 -13.43 -15.56 -8.54
C SER A 67 -12.77 -16.01 -9.85
N SER A 68 -12.22 -15.08 -10.64
CA SER A 68 -11.66 -15.36 -11.97
C SER A 68 -10.14 -15.51 -12.01
N PHE A 69 -9.44 -15.29 -10.88
CA PHE A 69 -7.99 -15.38 -10.81
C PHE A 69 -7.51 -15.76 -9.42
N GLU A 70 -6.26 -16.22 -9.33
CA GLU A 70 -5.59 -16.47 -8.06
C GLU A 70 -4.65 -15.33 -7.66
N ALA A 71 -4.58 -15.09 -6.36
CA ALA A 71 -3.61 -14.20 -5.74
C ALA A 71 -2.39 -15.02 -5.33
N THR A 72 -1.37 -15.09 -6.18
CA THR A 72 -0.19 -15.95 -5.98
C THR A 72 0.47 -15.68 -4.63
N HIS A 73 0.62 -14.41 -4.25
CA HIS A 73 1.05 -14.02 -2.92
C HIS A 73 0.20 -12.86 -2.39
N ARG A 74 0.02 -12.80 -1.08
CA ARG A 74 -0.65 -11.72 -0.34
C ARG A 74 0.20 -11.34 0.86
N GLU A 75 0.25 -10.05 1.17
CA GLU A 75 1.11 -9.51 2.24
C GLU A 75 2.57 -10.00 2.12
N MET A 76 3.07 -10.08 0.87
CA MET A 76 4.40 -10.62 0.58
C MET A 76 5.47 -9.64 1.07
N HIS A 77 6.35 -10.11 1.96
CA HIS A 77 7.54 -9.36 2.34
C HIS A 77 8.57 -9.41 1.21
N LEU A 78 9.00 -8.25 0.77
CA LEU A 78 10.12 -8.06 -0.14
C LEU A 78 11.22 -7.29 0.57
N GLU A 79 12.46 -7.71 0.36
CA GLU A 79 13.61 -7.14 1.04
C GLU A 79 14.88 -7.20 0.19
N ASN A 80 15.82 -6.30 0.50
CA ASN A 80 17.14 -6.27 -0.09
C ASN A 80 18.12 -5.51 0.83
N ASP A 81 19.30 -6.09 1.05
CA ASP A 81 20.45 -5.35 1.59
C ASP A 81 20.96 -4.41 0.49
N PHE A 82 20.48 -3.16 0.54
CA PHE A 82 20.58 -2.20 -0.55
C PHE A 82 21.93 -1.49 -0.59
N GLU A 83 22.49 -1.21 0.59
CA GLU A 83 23.88 -0.78 0.83
C GLU A 83 24.35 -1.36 2.19
N GLU A 84 25.64 -1.23 2.54
CA GLU A 84 26.22 -1.76 3.79
C GLU A 84 25.41 -1.39 5.05
N ASN A 85 24.83 -0.19 5.08
CA ASN A 85 24.04 0.31 6.21
C ASN A 85 22.59 0.64 5.83
N VAL A 86 22.09 0.13 4.70
CA VAL A 86 20.74 0.40 4.22
C VAL A 86 20.04 -0.92 3.87
N TYR A 87 19.08 -1.29 4.70
CA TYR A 87 18.15 -2.38 4.44
C TYR A 87 16.84 -1.81 3.90
N LEU A 88 16.47 -2.21 2.68
CA LEU A 88 15.23 -1.78 2.02
C LEU A 88 14.24 -2.93 2.05
N HIS A 89 13.05 -2.69 2.60
CA HIS A 89 12.01 -3.70 2.65
C HIS A 89 10.60 -3.10 2.62
N GLY A 90 9.61 -3.96 2.34
CA GLY A 90 8.21 -3.60 2.39
C GLY A 90 7.30 -4.81 2.20
N TYR A 91 6.00 -4.59 2.37
CA TYR A 91 4.97 -5.61 2.22
C TYR A 91 4.06 -5.23 1.04
N VAL A 92 3.92 -6.17 0.10
CA VAL A 92 3.03 -6.03 -1.05
C VAL A 92 1.68 -6.63 -0.69
N ASP A 93 0.60 -5.84 -0.81
CA ASP A 93 -0.76 -6.31 -0.50
C ASP A 93 -1.12 -7.57 -1.32
N ARG A 94 -0.90 -7.53 -2.64
CA ARG A 94 -1.17 -8.68 -3.52
C ARG A 94 -0.21 -8.73 -4.73
N LEU A 95 0.24 -9.93 -5.06
CA LEU A 95 1.00 -10.24 -6.26
C LEU A 95 0.33 -11.40 -7.02
N ASP A 96 0.03 -11.17 -8.30
CA ASP A 96 -0.60 -12.14 -9.18
C ASP A 96 0.38 -12.55 -10.29
N ILE A 97 0.61 -13.85 -10.48
CA ILE A 97 1.42 -14.39 -11.58
C ILE A 97 0.50 -15.12 -12.55
N ALA A 98 0.44 -14.65 -13.78
CA ALA A 98 -0.31 -15.31 -14.84
C ALA A 98 0.33 -16.65 -15.24
N PRO A 99 -0.40 -17.60 -15.84
CA PRO A 99 0.19 -18.85 -16.36
C PRO A 99 1.32 -18.63 -17.38
N THR A 100 1.35 -17.47 -18.04
CA THR A 100 2.40 -17.01 -18.95
C THR A 100 3.66 -16.51 -18.25
N GLY A 101 3.64 -16.40 -16.91
CA GLY A 101 4.74 -15.85 -16.09
C GLY A 101 4.68 -14.33 -15.92
N GLU A 102 3.70 -13.65 -16.51
CA GLU A 102 3.56 -12.20 -16.36
C GLU A 102 3.10 -11.83 -14.94
N VAL A 103 3.84 -10.92 -14.30
CA VAL A 103 3.61 -10.53 -12.90
C VAL A 103 2.84 -9.22 -12.80
N ARG A 104 1.81 -9.19 -11.96
CA ARG A 104 1.05 -7.99 -11.58
C ARG A 104 1.20 -7.73 -10.08
N ILE A 105 1.68 -6.55 -9.71
CA ILE A 105 1.74 -6.08 -8.33
C ILE A 105 0.55 -5.15 -8.07
N VAL A 106 -0.18 -5.40 -6.98
CA VAL A 106 -1.40 -4.67 -6.62
C VAL A 106 -1.30 -4.15 -5.19
N ASP A 107 -1.76 -2.91 -4.98
CA ASP A 107 -1.89 -2.28 -3.67
C ASP A 107 -3.28 -1.62 -3.55
N TYR A 108 -3.93 -1.83 -2.39
CA TYR A 108 -5.25 -1.34 -2.08
C TYR A 108 -5.18 -0.04 -1.27
N LYS A 109 -5.84 1.01 -1.76
CA LYS A 109 -5.98 2.28 -1.06
C LYS A 109 -7.44 2.50 -0.67
N THR A 110 -7.69 2.78 0.62
CA THR A 110 -9.04 3.07 1.14
C THR A 110 -9.50 4.52 0.91
N GLY A 111 -8.58 5.40 0.52
CA GLY A 111 -8.87 6.80 0.17
C GLY A 111 -9.28 6.98 -1.30
N ARG A 112 -9.41 8.25 -1.70
CA ARG A 112 -9.66 8.64 -3.10
C ARG A 112 -8.36 8.67 -3.91
N ALA A 113 -8.46 8.40 -5.20
CA ALA A 113 -7.33 8.52 -6.12
C ALA A 113 -6.77 9.95 -6.18
N PRO A 114 -5.46 10.12 -6.41
CA PRO A 114 -4.89 11.42 -6.75
C PRO A 114 -5.54 11.99 -8.01
N LYS A 115 -5.47 13.32 -8.15
CA LYS A 115 -5.90 13.99 -9.38
C LYS A 115 -4.96 13.60 -10.53
N SER A 116 -5.49 13.66 -11.75
CA SER A 116 -4.68 13.40 -12.94
C SER A 116 -3.46 14.33 -12.99
N GLY A 117 -2.29 13.77 -13.32
CA GLY A 117 -0.99 14.43 -13.31
C GLY A 117 -0.25 14.37 -11.96
N TRP A 118 -0.87 13.82 -10.91
CA TRP A 118 -0.27 13.70 -9.56
C TRP A 118 -0.11 12.24 -9.12
N GLU A 119 -0.21 11.29 -10.06
CA GLU A 119 -0.11 9.86 -9.80
C GLU A 119 1.32 9.42 -9.50
N ASP A 120 2.33 10.18 -9.93
CA ASP A 120 3.74 9.75 -9.88
C ASP A 120 4.21 9.43 -8.46
N LYS A 121 3.80 10.23 -7.47
CA LYS A 121 4.12 9.96 -6.05
C LYS A 121 3.49 8.65 -5.57
N ALA A 122 2.28 8.32 -6.03
CA ALA A 122 1.62 7.08 -5.67
C ALA A 122 2.27 5.88 -6.39
N LEU A 123 2.64 6.05 -7.65
CA LEU A 123 3.32 5.03 -8.44
C LEU A 123 4.76 4.77 -7.98
N PHE A 124 5.45 5.77 -7.42
CA PHE A 124 6.80 5.60 -6.89
C PHE A 124 6.87 4.44 -5.89
N GLN A 125 5.92 4.35 -4.96
CA GLN A 125 5.85 3.24 -4.00
C GLN A 125 5.81 1.88 -4.72
N LEU A 126 4.95 1.72 -5.72
CA LEU A 126 4.86 0.46 -6.47
C LEU A 126 6.12 0.15 -7.29
N ARG A 127 6.82 1.17 -7.79
CA ARG A 127 8.12 0.99 -8.47
C ARG A 127 9.18 0.47 -7.49
N VAL A 128 9.13 0.85 -6.21
CA VAL A 128 10.02 0.28 -5.18
C VAL A 128 9.73 -1.21 -4.97
N TYR A 129 8.46 -1.61 -4.92
CA TYR A 129 8.11 -3.04 -4.85
C TYR A 129 8.55 -3.80 -6.10
N ALA A 130 8.38 -3.20 -7.27
CA ALA A 130 8.85 -3.78 -8.52
C ALA A 130 10.38 -3.93 -8.57
N LEU A 131 11.13 -2.96 -8.03
CA LEU A 131 12.58 -3.02 -7.87
C LEU A 131 12.98 -4.20 -6.97
N LEU A 132 12.39 -4.30 -5.78
CA LEU A 132 12.71 -5.38 -4.84
C LEU A 132 12.37 -6.75 -5.42
N TYR A 133 11.21 -6.87 -6.07
CA TYR A 133 10.79 -8.11 -6.74
C TYR A 133 11.72 -8.48 -7.89
N TRP A 134 12.13 -7.50 -8.71
CA TRP A 134 13.08 -7.73 -9.80
C TRP A 134 14.46 -8.15 -9.28
N LYS A 135 14.97 -7.51 -8.23
CA LYS A 135 16.25 -7.90 -7.62
C LYS A 135 16.26 -9.31 -7.05
N SER A 136 15.14 -9.77 -6.48
CA SER A 136 15.05 -11.11 -5.89
C SER A 136 14.74 -12.21 -6.89
N SER A 137 13.94 -11.94 -7.92
CA SER A 137 13.45 -12.95 -8.87
C SER A 137 14.06 -12.88 -10.26
N GLY A 138 14.68 -11.76 -10.64
CA GLY A 138 15.10 -11.46 -12.02
C GLY A 138 13.96 -11.12 -12.98
N VAL A 139 12.69 -11.13 -12.52
CA VAL A 139 11.51 -10.89 -13.35
C VAL A 139 11.01 -9.46 -13.14
N LEU A 140 10.93 -8.68 -14.23
CA LEU A 140 10.32 -7.35 -14.19
C LEU A 140 8.79 -7.48 -14.19
N PRO A 141 8.06 -6.92 -13.20
CA PRO A 141 6.61 -6.93 -13.21
C PRO A 141 6.04 -6.25 -14.46
N ARG A 142 5.04 -6.89 -15.07
CA ARG A 142 4.39 -6.39 -16.28
C ARG A 142 3.43 -5.24 -15.99
N LEU A 143 2.80 -5.26 -14.82
CA LEU A 143 1.76 -4.30 -14.43
C LEU A 143 1.85 -3.97 -12.94
N LEU A 144 1.85 -2.68 -12.64
CA LEU A 144 1.65 -2.11 -11.31
C LEU A 144 0.23 -1.53 -11.26
N GLN A 145 -0.54 -1.85 -10.22
CA GLN A 145 -1.92 -1.42 -10.09
C GLN A 145 -2.23 -0.91 -8.67
N LEU A 146 -2.71 0.33 -8.57
CA LEU A 146 -3.33 0.85 -7.36
C LEU A 146 -4.84 0.75 -7.51
N ILE A 147 -5.51 0.21 -6.50
CA ILE A 147 -6.97 0.15 -6.43
C ILE A 147 -7.46 1.11 -5.36
N TYR A 148 -8.06 2.23 -5.77
CA TYR A 148 -8.64 3.21 -4.87
C TYR A 148 -10.11 2.88 -4.60
N LEU A 149 -10.35 2.26 -3.44
CA LEU A 149 -11.67 1.80 -3.01
C LEU A 149 -12.57 2.97 -2.59
N GLY A 150 -12.00 4.12 -2.23
CA GLY A 150 -12.78 5.28 -1.80
C GLY A 150 -13.52 6.00 -2.93
N ASP A 151 -13.08 5.85 -4.18
CA ASP A 151 -13.74 6.44 -5.35
C ASP A 151 -13.82 5.52 -6.58
N GLY A 152 -13.53 4.22 -6.42
CA GLY A 152 -13.70 3.24 -7.49
C GLY A 152 -12.76 3.42 -8.67
N LYS A 153 -11.52 3.87 -8.43
CA LYS A 153 -10.55 4.13 -9.51
C LYS A 153 -9.37 3.19 -9.49
N LEU A 154 -8.89 2.87 -10.68
CA LEU A 154 -7.67 2.13 -10.91
C LEU A 154 -6.61 3.06 -11.48
N ILE A 155 -5.40 3.04 -10.89
CA ILE A 155 -4.21 3.63 -11.49
C ILE A 155 -3.30 2.48 -11.90
N LYS A 156 -2.91 2.47 -13.17
CA LYS A 156 -2.11 1.41 -13.78
C LYS A 156 -0.82 1.98 -14.34
N SER A 157 0.25 1.22 -14.24
CA SER A 157 1.53 1.53 -14.88
C SER A 157 2.21 0.26 -15.35
N ASN A 158 2.75 0.26 -16.57
CA ASN A 158 3.60 -0.83 -17.06
C ASN A 158 5.05 -0.37 -16.88
N PRO A 159 5.76 -0.83 -15.85
CA PRO A 159 7.08 -0.30 -15.54
C PRO A 159 8.08 -0.79 -16.58
N THR A 160 9.02 0.08 -16.93
CA THR A 160 10.21 -0.24 -17.73
C THR A 160 11.42 -0.40 -16.82
N MET A 161 12.50 -1.02 -17.31
CA MET A 161 13.77 -1.04 -16.57
C MET A 161 14.25 0.37 -16.22
N SER A 162 14.04 1.36 -17.10
CA SER A 162 14.39 2.75 -16.82
C SER A 162 13.60 3.34 -15.63
N ASP A 163 12.33 2.95 -15.45
CA ASP A 163 11.54 3.39 -14.29
C ASP A 163 12.09 2.81 -12.99
N ILE A 164 12.49 1.53 -13.03
CA ILE A 164 13.05 0.81 -11.89
C ILE A 164 14.42 1.36 -11.49
N GLU A 165 15.32 1.56 -12.46
CA GLU A 165 16.63 2.18 -12.23
C GLU A 165 16.51 3.63 -11.72
N SER A 166 15.51 4.38 -12.18
CA SER A 166 15.23 5.74 -11.69
C SER A 166 14.73 5.74 -10.24
N ALA A 167 13.86 4.78 -9.89
CA ALA A 167 13.41 4.58 -8.51
C ALA A 167 14.58 4.20 -7.60
N GLU A 168 15.44 3.28 -8.03
CA GLU A 168 16.66 2.86 -7.33
C GLU A 168 17.60 4.05 -7.06
N LYS A 169 17.90 4.86 -8.08
CA LYS A 169 18.71 6.09 -7.92
C LYS A 169 18.10 7.07 -6.91
N SER A 170 16.78 7.21 -6.91
CA SER A 170 16.05 8.09 -5.98
C SER A 170 16.13 7.58 -4.54
N LEU A 171 16.11 6.25 -4.34
CA LEU A 171 16.29 5.62 -3.04
C LEU A 171 17.72 5.81 -2.49
N HIS A 172 18.74 5.56 -3.31
CA HIS A 172 20.14 5.81 -2.92
C HIS A 172 20.37 7.28 -2.52
N ARG A 173 19.82 8.22 -3.29
CA ARG A 173 19.87 9.65 -2.95
C ARG A 173 19.18 9.93 -1.61
N THR A 174 18.01 9.34 -1.39
CA THR A 174 17.26 9.53 -0.13
C THR A 174 18.03 8.97 1.06
N ALA A 175 18.63 7.79 0.94
CA ALA A 175 19.45 7.18 1.99
C ALA A 175 20.67 8.06 2.31
N LYS A 176 21.37 8.55 1.29
CA LYS A 176 22.48 9.49 1.45
C LYS A 176 22.06 10.79 2.17
N ASP A 177 20.94 11.37 1.76
CA ASP A 177 20.42 12.61 2.39
C ASP A 177 20.05 12.37 3.86
N ILE A 178 19.53 11.18 4.22
CA ILE A 178 19.26 10.78 5.60
C ILE A 178 20.56 10.70 6.41
N PHE A 179 21.61 10.03 5.92
CA PHE A 179 22.88 9.93 6.66
C PHE A 179 23.55 11.29 6.85
N ILE A 180 23.52 12.17 5.84
CA ILE A 180 24.02 13.55 5.96
C ILE A 180 23.24 14.32 7.04
N SER A 181 21.92 14.11 7.11
CA SER A 181 21.05 14.76 8.11
C SER A 181 21.34 14.25 9.53
N ILE A 182 21.62 12.96 9.68
CA ILE A 182 22.04 12.34 10.95
C ILE A 182 23.39 12.91 11.40
N GLU A 183 24.40 12.90 10.51
CA GLU A 183 25.76 13.38 10.83
C GLU A 183 25.77 14.85 11.28
N LYS A 184 24.93 15.68 10.65
CA LYS A 184 24.87 17.12 10.93
C LYS A 184 23.84 17.51 11.98
N ASP A 185 23.06 16.56 12.48
CA ASP A 185 21.85 16.78 13.27
C ASP A 185 20.95 17.89 12.67
N TYR A 186 20.74 17.82 11.35
CA TYR A 186 20.03 18.85 10.60
C TYR A 186 18.95 18.25 9.70
N TRP A 187 17.69 18.54 10.04
CA TRP A 187 16.52 18.01 9.35
C TRP A 187 15.71 19.16 8.75
N PRO A 188 15.97 19.56 7.48
CA PRO A 188 15.33 20.72 6.89
C PRO A 188 13.80 20.48 6.74
N PRO A 189 12.95 21.27 7.42
CA PRO A 189 11.51 21.10 7.30
C PRO A 189 11.03 21.52 5.90
N LYS A 190 10.00 20.83 5.40
CA LYS A 190 9.30 21.19 4.16
C LYS A 190 7.85 21.55 4.47
N PRO A 191 7.54 22.82 4.77
CA PRO A 191 6.18 23.24 5.10
C PRO A 191 5.18 22.88 4.00
N SER A 192 4.01 22.39 4.41
CA SER A 192 2.91 22.05 3.49
C SER A 192 1.57 22.17 4.20
N LYS A 193 0.46 22.00 3.47
CA LYS A 193 -0.89 21.95 4.07
C LYS A 193 -1.06 20.81 5.08
N LEU A 194 -0.20 19.80 5.07
CA LEU A 194 -0.23 18.71 6.04
C LEU A 194 0.33 19.13 7.41
N CYS A 195 1.05 20.25 7.50
CA CYS A 195 1.58 20.76 8.77
C CYS A 195 0.47 21.01 9.81
N ASP A 196 -0.76 21.31 9.38
CA ASP A 196 -1.90 21.52 10.29
C ASP A 196 -2.36 20.25 11.00
N TRP A 197 -1.95 19.09 10.51
CA TRP A 197 -2.28 17.77 11.06
C TRP A 197 -1.07 17.08 11.68
N CYS A 198 0.09 17.74 11.70
CA CYS A 198 1.33 17.17 12.20
C CYS A 198 1.37 17.19 13.73
N PHE A 199 1.40 16.02 14.36
CA PHE A 199 1.54 15.88 15.81
C PHE A 199 2.79 16.60 16.36
N PHE A 200 3.89 16.60 15.59
CA PHE A 200 5.16 17.23 15.96
C PHE A 200 5.24 18.73 15.62
N LYS A 201 4.14 19.37 15.18
CA LYS A 201 4.10 20.82 14.91
C LYS A 201 4.64 21.67 16.08
N PRO A 202 4.38 21.37 17.37
CA PRO A 202 4.88 22.16 18.49
C PRO A 202 6.41 22.19 18.64
N ILE A 203 7.13 21.22 18.08
CA ILE A 203 8.61 21.13 18.16
C ILE A 203 9.28 21.37 16.79
N CYS A 204 8.51 21.73 15.77
CA CYS A 204 9.01 21.84 14.40
C CYS A 204 9.71 23.19 14.16
N PRO A 205 10.98 23.23 13.68
CA PRO A 205 11.70 24.48 13.42
C PRO A 205 11.03 25.45 12.44
N ALA A 206 10.14 24.97 11.57
CA ALA A 206 9.36 25.83 10.66
C ALA A 206 8.23 26.61 11.35
N HIS A 207 7.88 26.25 12.58
CA HIS A 207 6.78 26.84 13.35
C HIS A 207 7.22 27.35 14.73
N LEU A 208 8.45 27.04 15.15
CA LEU A 208 9.11 27.69 16.26
C LEU A 208 9.51 29.10 15.82
N ARG A 209 9.05 30.10 16.58
CA ARG A 209 9.47 31.50 16.42
C ARG A 209 10.78 31.73 17.15
#